data_AF-A0A7K2TRG3-F1
#
_entry.id   AF-A0A7K2TRG3-F1
#
_cell.length_a   1.000
_cell.length_b   1.000
_cell.length_c   1.000
_cell.angle_alpha   90.00
_cell.angle_beta   90.00
_cell.angle_gamma   90.00
#
_symmetry.space_group_name_H-M   'P 1'
#
loop_
_entity.id
_entity.type
_entity.pdbx_description
1 polymer ?
#
loop_
_entity_poly.entity_id
_entity_poly.type
_entity_poly.pdbx_seq_one_letter_code
_entity_poly.pdbx_strand_id
1 'polypeptide(L)' 'MSAGTKASELRELGNEELLNKLREAKEELFNLRFQAATGQLENHGRLKSVRKDIARIYTLMRERELGIETVESV' A
#
# COMPACT_ATOMS: atom_id res chain seq x y z
N MET A 1 12.85 7.88 -9.51
CA MET A 1 11.97 8.18 -8.35
C MET A 1 10.75 7.27 -8.45
N SER A 2 10.66 6.20 -7.67
CA SER A 2 9.46 5.35 -7.69
C SER A 2 8.35 6.04 -6.90
N ALA A 3 7.34 6.55 -7.60
CA ALA A 3 6.15 7.13 -7.00
C ALA A 3 5.35 6.02 -6.30
N GLY A 4 5.62 5.81 -5.01
CA GLY A 4 4.72 5.06 -4.13
C GLY A 4 3.57 5.96 -3.68
N THR A 5 2.42 5.37 -3.37
CA THR A 5 1.23 6.12 -2.95
C THR A 5 1.55 6.98 -1.73
N LYS A 6 1.22 8.28 -1.82
CA LYS A 6 1.52 9.22 -0.73
C LYS A 6 0.61 8.91 0.46
N ALA A 7 1.12 9.14 1.68
CA ALA A 7 0.33 8.90 2.89
C ALA A 7 -0.93 9.78 2.94
N SER A 8 -0.88 11.00 2.40
CA SER A 8 -2.03 11.90 2.29
C SER A 8 -3.18 11.28 1.50
N GLU A 9 -2.88 10.69 0.34
CA GLU A 9 -3.88 10.05 -0.54
C GLU A 9 -4.51 8.81 0.11
N LEU A 10 -3.80 8.14 1.04
CA LEU A 10 -4.34 7.00 1.76
C LEU A 10 -5.21 7.42 2.96
N ARG A 11 -4.94 8.58 3.56
CA ARG A 11 -5.71 9.12 4.69
C ARG A 11 -7.12 9.53 4.29
N GLU A 12 -7.27 10.03 3.07
CA GLU A 12 -8.56 10.44 2.49
C GLU A 12 -9.51 9.25 2.18
N LEU A 13 -8.98 8.03 2.11
CA LEU A 13 -9.76 6.85 1.73
C LEU A 13 -10.56 6.26 2.89
N GLY A 14 -11.72 5.68 2.59
CA GLY A 14 -12.51 4.93 3.56
C GLY A 14 -11.81 3.65 4.06
N ASN A 15 -12.29 3.06 5.16
CA ASN A 15 -11.73 1.81 5.70
C ASN A 15 -11.83 0.65 4.70
N GLU A 16 -12.95 0.55 3.98
CA GLU A 16 -13.16 -0.49 2.97
C GLU A 16 -12.25 -0.28 1.75
N GLU A 17 -12.06 0.97 1.33
CA GLU A 17 -11.15 1.31 0.23
C GLU A 17 -9.69 1.01 0.58
N LEU A 18 -9.27 1.29 1.81
CA LEU A 18 -7.95 0.90 2.31
C LEU A 18 -7.75 -0.61 2.27
N LEU A 19 -8.76 -1.39 2.67
CA LEU A 19 -8.72 -2.85 2.58
C LEU A 19 -8.63 -3.34 1.14
N ASN A 20 -9.34 -2.71 0.20
CA ASN A 20 -9.26 -3.04 -1.22
C ASN A 20 -7.88 -2.73 -1.79
N LYS A 21 -7.34 -1.53 -1.54
CA LYS A 21 -5.96 -1.19 -1.93
C LYS A 21 -4.91 -2.11 -1.32
N LEU A 22 -5.12 -2.57 -0.09
CA LEU A 22 -4.23 -3.54 0.55
C LEU A 22 -4.22 -4.88 -0.19
N ARG A 23 -5.38 -5.35 -0.66
CA ARG A 23 -5.48 -6.59 -1.45
C ARG A 23 -4.77 -6.44 -2.79
N GLU A 24 -5.04 -5.36 -3.52
CA GLU A 24 -4.39 -5.06 -4.79
C GLU A 24 -2.86 -4.98 -4.64
N ALA A 25 -2.36 -4.27 -3.63
CA ALA A 25 -0.93 -4.13 -3.39
C ALA A 25 -0.27 -5.48 -3.03
N LYS A 26 -0.98 -6.38 -2.33
CA LYS A 26 -0.48 -7.73 -2.03
C LYS A 26 -0.41 -8.60 -3.27
N GLU A 27 -1.41 -8.52 -4.14
CA GLU A 27 -1.44 -9.24 -5.41
C GLU A 27 -0.31 -8.75 -6.34
N GLU A 28 -0.12 -7.43 -6.43
CA GLU A 28 1.00 -6.85 -7.16
C GLU A 28 2.35 -7.34 -6.59
N LEU A 29 2.51 -7.35 -5.26
CA LEU A 29 3.72 -7.85 -4.62
C LEU A 29 3.99 -9.32 -4.95
N PHE A 30 2.94 -10.14 -5.03
CA PHE A 30 3.05 -11.54 -5.42
C PHE A 30 3.55 -11.68 -6.87
N ASN A 31 2.94 -10.94 -7.80
CA ASN A 31 3.34 -10.94 -9.21
C ASN A 31 4.79 -10.43 -9.39
N LEU A 32 5.18 -9.37 -8.69
CA LEU A 32 6.55 -8.83 -8.73
C LEU A 32 7.58 -9.81 -8.16
N ARG A 33 7.22 -10.57 -7.13
CA ARG A 33 8.09 -11.64 -6.59
C ARG A 33 8.24 -12.78 -7.57
N PHE A 34 7.17 -13.14 -8.27
CA PHE A 34 7.21 -14.15 -9.33
C PHE A 34 8.12 -13.71 -10.49
N GLN A 35 7.95 -12.48 -10.99
CA GLN A 35 8.80 -11.89 -12.02
C GLN A 35 10.27 -11.77 -11.56
N ALA A 36 10.51 -11.44 -10.29
CA ALA A 36 11.86 -11.40 -9.74
C ALA A 36 12.52 -12.78 -9.73
N ALA A 37 11.76 -13.85 -9.42
CA ALA A 37 12.26 -15.21 -9.41
C ALA A 37 12.53 -15.75 -10.82
N THR A 38 11.73 -15.35 -11.82
CA THR A 38 11.96 -15.71 -13.23
C THR A 38 13.02 -14.85 -13.92
N GLY A 39 13.55 -13.83 -13.25
CA GLY A 39 14.55 -12.92 -13.80
C GLY A 39 14.00 -11.93 -14.83
N GLN A 40 12.68 -11.81 -14.96
CA GLN A 40 12.00 -10.92 -15.92
C GLN A 40 11.59 -9.58 -15.31
N LEU A 41 12.03 -9.29 -14.08
CA LEU A 41 11.66 -8.06 -13.40
C LEU A 41 12.46 -6.86 -13.94
N GLU A 42 11.79 -5.99 -14.68
CA GLU A 42 12.40 -4.77 -15.22
C GLU A 42 12.67 -3.70 -14.15
N ASN A 43 11.81 -3.59 -13.14
CA ASN A 43 11.86 -2.52 -12.13
C ASN A 43 11.95 -3.05 -10.70
N HIS A 44 13.19 -3.27 -10.24
CA HIS A 44 13.47 -3.66 -8.84
C HIS A 44 13.04 -2.61 -7.81
N GLY A 45 12.95 -1.34 -8.18
CA GLY A 45 12.48 -0.26 -7.29
C GLY A 45 10.99 -0.37 -6.92
N ARG A 46 10.18 -1.01 -7.78
CA ARG A 46 8.76 -1.21 -7.53
C ARG A 46 8.50 -2.15 -6.34
N LEU A 47 9.30 -3.20 -6.21
CA LEU A 47 9.26 -4.15 -5.07
C LEU A 47 9.42 -3.45 -3.70
N LYS A 48 10.28 -2.43 -3.62
CA LYS A 48 10.44 -1.62 -2.40
C LYS A 48 9.26 -0.68 -2.19
N SER A 49 8.70 -0.14 -3.26
CA SER A 49 7.59 0.81 -3.22
C SER A 49 6.32 0.12 -2.72
N VAL A 50 5.94 -1.00 -3.35
CA VAL A 50 4.74 -1.77 -2.97
C VAL A 50 4.82 -2.26 -1.53
N ARG A 51 6.00 -2.70 -1.05
CA ARG A 51 6.20 -3.05 0.38
C ARG A 51 5.94 -1.87 1.30
N LYS A 52 6.38 -0.66 0.93
CA LYS A 52 6.12 0.56 1.72
C LYS A 52 4.65 0.94 1.67
N ASP A 53 4.00 0.78 0.51
CA ASP A 53 2.57 1.09 0.35
C ASP A 53 1.73 0.19 1.27
N ILE A 54 2.00 -1.12 1.30
CA ILE A 54 1.38 -2.06 2.24
C ILE A 54 1.61 -1.66 3.70
N ALA A 55 2.86 -1.30 4.06
CA ALA A 55 3.19 -0.89 5.41
C ALA A 55 2.41 0.37 5.83
N ARG A 56 2.32 1.38 4.95
CA ARG A 56 1.54 2.60 5.23
C ARG A 56 0.06 2.30 5.45
N ILE A 57 -0.54 1.43 4.63
CA ILE A 57 -1.95 1.06 4.79
C ILE A 57 -2.18 0.42 6.16
N TYR A 58 -1.32 -0.53 6.58
CA TYR A 58 -1.43 -1.13 7.92
C TYR A 58 -1.26 -0.12 9.05
N THR A 59 -0.31 0.81 8.92
CA THR A 59 -0.12 1.88 9.90
C THR A 59 -1.38 2.73 10.04
N LEU A 60 -1.97 3.18 8.92
CA LEU A 60 -3.19 3.99 8.94
C LEU A 60 -4.39 3.24 9.51
N MET A 61 -4.57 1.96 9.14
CA MET A 61 -5.62 1.12 9.73
C MET A 61 -5.45 1.03 11.25
N ARG A 62 -4.21 0.86 11.73
CA ARG A 62 -3.92 0.79 13.16
C ARG A 62 -4.11 2.13 13.87
N GLU A 63 -3.72 3.23 13.25
CA GLU A 63 -3.96 4.59 13.76
C GLU A 63 -5.46 4.86 13.92
N ARG A 64 -6.29 4.41 12.98
CA ARG A 64 -7.76 4.49 13.06
C ARG A 64 -8.33 3.60 14.17
N GLU A 65 -7.86 2.37 14.31
CA GLU A 65 -8.26 1.48 15.43
C GLU A 65 -7.93 2.07 16.80
N LEU A 66 -6.80 2.78 16.91
CA LEU A 66 -6.36 3.43 18.14
C LEU A 66 -7.00 4.81 18.37
N GLY A 67 -7.83 5.29 17.44
CA GLY A 67 -8.48 6.61 17.50
C GLY A 67 -7.50 7.78 17.35
N ILE A 68 -6.30 7.54 16.81
CA ILE A 68 -5.26 8.56 16.57
C ILE A 68 -5.61 9.39 15.32
N GLU A 69 -6.16 8.74 14.29
CA GLU A 69 -6.77 9.40 13.14
C GLU A 69 -8.26 9.10 13.08
N THR A 70 -9.09 10.13 13.20
CA THR A 70 -10.50 10.09 12.88
C THR A 70 -10.65 10.54 11.43
N VAL A 71 -11.19 9.69 10.57
CA VAL A 71 -11.62 10.14 9.23
C VAL A 71 -12.75 11.13 9.48
N GLU A 72 -12.46 12.43 9.43
CA GLU A 72 -13.47 13.47 9.28
C GLU A 72 -14.03 13.31 7.86
N SER A 73 -14.99 12.40 7.70
CA SER A 73 -15.91 12.48 6.58
C SER A 73 -16.73 13.76 6.77
N VAL A 74 -16.32 14.82 6.08
CA VAL A 74 -17.20 15.97 5.79
C VAL A 74 -18.33 15.52 4.88
#